data_AF-A0A660MBB2-F1
#
_entry.id   AF-A0A660MBB2-F1
#
_cell.length_a   1.000
_cell.length_b   1.000
_cell.length_c   1.000
_cell.angle_alpha   90.00
_cell.angle_beta   90.00
_cell.angle_gamma   90.00
#
_symmetry.space_group_name_H-M   'P 1'
#
loop_
_entity.id
_entity.type
_entity.pdbx_description
1 polymer ?
#
loop_
_entity_poly.entity_id
_entity_poly.type
_entity_poly.pdbx_seq_one_letter_code
_entity_poly.pdbx_strand_id
1 'polypeptide(L)'
;LFGVYAAWLIFCGVQHIRVTKKLPKPAPTPASKRIAKQMQLLSTVSYAPLWIIFALLGMFQQQIYIMPVLVLIVGLHFIPQAKIFDRTIDYYLAPLPICTALIGFYLAFASSTSWQVVYAISSIGGALATAGYGLYMVLGHKQLMNQINHA
;
A
#
# COMPACT_ATOMS: atom_id res chain seq x y z
N LEU A 1 -19.01 -14.05 -5.74
CA LEU A 1 -19.04 -13.34 -4.43
C LEU A 1 -17.88 -12.35 -4.29
N PHE A 2 -16.62 -12.79 -4.24
CA PHE A 2 -15.46 -11.88 -4.10
C PHE A 2 -15.38 -10.78 -5.18
N GLY A 3 -15.51 -11.15 -6.46
CA GLY A 3 -15.46 -10.16 -7.56
C GLY A 3 -16.57 -9.11 -7.51
N VAL A 4 -17.78 -9.50 -7.10
CA VAL A 4 -18.92 -8.58 -6.91
C VAL A 4 -18.64 -7.62 -5.76
N TYR A 5 -18.11 -8.13 -4.65
CA TYR A 5 -17.75 -7.30 -3.50
C TYR A 5 -16.60 -6.34 -3.83
N ALA A 6 -15.58 -6.78 -4.56
CA ALA A 6 -14.49 -5.92 -5.02
C ALA A 6 -15.00 -4.81 -5.96
N ALA A 7 -15.87 -5.15 -6.91
CA ALA A 7 -16.49 -4.15 -7.80
C ALA A 7 -17.32 -3.13 -7.02
N TRP A 8 -18.08 -3.58 -6.01
CA TRP A 8 -18.82 -2.70 -5.12
C TRP A 8 -17.91 -1.75 -4.34
N LEU A 9 -16.81 -2.24 -3.75
CA LEU A 9 -15.83 -1.40 -3.05
C LEU A 9 -15.20 -0.35 -3.96
N ILE A 10 -14.85 -0.72 -5.20
CA ILE A 10 -14.33 0.21 -6.20
C ILE A 10 -15.38 1.28 -6.52
N PHE A 11 -16.63 0.89 -6.73
CA PHE A 11 -17.73 1.81 -7.00
C PHE A 11 -17.92 2.81 -5.87
N CYS A 12 -18.01 2.34 -4.61
CA CYS A 12 -18.09 3.20 -3.43
C CYS A 12 -16.90 4.15 -3.33
N GLY A 13 -15.68 3.64 -3.53
CA GLY A 13 -14.46 4.46 -3.52
C GLY A 13 -14.49 5.58 -4.56
N VAL A 14 -14.90 5.27 -5.79
CA VAL A 14 -15.05 6.27 -6.86
C VAL A 14 -16.11 7.30 -6.51
N GLN A 15 -17.25 6.89 -5.94
CA GLN A 15 -18.29 7.82 -5.49
C GLN A 15 -17.76 8.76 -4.40
N HIS A 16 -17.05 8.25 -3.39
CA HIS A 16 -16.47 9.06 -2.33
C HIS A 16 -15.43 10.07 -2.85
N ILE A 17 -14.58 9.66 -3.80
CA ILE A 17 -13.64 10.57 -4.47
C ILE A 17 -14.38 11.68 -5.22
N ARG A 18 -15.49 11.35 -5.91
CA ARG A 18 -16.30 12.35 -6.62
C ARG A 18 -16.93 13.37 -5.69
N VAL A 19 -17.42 12.92 -4.53
CA VAL A 19 -18.01 13.82 -3.51
C VAL A 19 -16.94 14.71 -2.88
N THR A 20 -15.81 14.14 -2.44
CA THR A 20 -14.73 14.89 -1.80
C THR A 20 -14.09 15.93 -2.72
N LYS A 21 -14.01 15.67 -4.03
CA LYS A 21 -13.54 16.65 -5.02
C LYS A 21 -14.38 17.92 -5.10
N LYS A 22 -15.66 17.87 -4.71
CA LYS A 22 -16.57 19.03 -4.70
C LYS A 22 -16.45 19.86 -3.43
N LEU A 23 -15.81 19.33 -2.38
CA LEU A 23 -15.62 20.07 -1.14
C LEU A 23 -14.63 21.22 -1.35
N PRO A 24 -14.82 22.36 -0.65
CA PRO A 24 -13.84 23.44 -0.65
C PRO A 24 -12.47 22.90 -0.27
N LYS A 25 -11.47 23.11 -1.13
CA LYS A 25 -10.10 22.69 -0.83
C LYS A 25 -9.48 23.72 0.12
N PRO A 26 -8.89 23.29 1.25
CA PRO A 26 -8.15 24.20 2.11
C PRO A 26 -6.99 24.83 1.31
N ALA A 27 -6.67 26.09 1.62
CA ALA A 27 -5.55 26.78 1.00
C ALA A 27 -4.25 25.97 1.19
N PRO A 28 -3.40 25.83 0.16
CA PRO A 28 -2.18 25.04 0.28
C PRO A 28 -1.23 25.64 1.34
N THR A 29 -0.87 24.86 2.35
CA THR A 29 0.14 25.25 3.33
C THR A 29 1.54 24.84 2.85
N PRO A 30 2.61 25.47 3.35
CA PRO A 30 3.98 25.03 3.04
C PRO A 30 4.20 23.54 3.38
N ALA A 31 3.61 23.07 4.49
CA ALA A 31 3.66 21.67 4.89
C ALA A 31 2.96 20.74 3.89
N SER A 32 1.75 21.08 3.43
CA SER A 32 1.01 20.24 2.48
C SER A 32 1.71 20.17 1.11
N LYS A 33 2.30 21.26 0.64
CA LYS A 33 3.14 21.28 -0.58
C LYS A 33 4.37 20.39 -0.45
N ARG A 34 5.05 20.44 0.71
CA ARG A 34 6.23 19.60 0.99
C ARG A 34 5.84 18.11 0.99
N ILE A 35 4.77 17.75 1.70
CA ILE A 35 4.26 16.37 1.76
C ILE A 35 3.91 15.88 0.35
N ALA A 36 3.19 16.67 -0.44
CA ALA A 36 2.81 16.30 -1.79
C ALA A 36 4.04 16.02 -2.68
N LYS A 37 5.05 16.91 -2.66
CA LYS A 37 6.28 16.73 -3.45
C LYS A 37 7.05 15.49 -3.02
N GLN A 38 7.20 15.26 -1.72
CA GLN A 38 7.90 14.09 -1.19
C GLN A 38 7.17 12.78 -1.51
N MET A 39 5.84 12.76 -1.39
CA MET A 39 5.02 11.60 -1.75
C MET A 39 5.06 11.31 -3.23
N GLN A 40 5.05 12.33 -4.09
CA GLN A 40 5.19 12.16 -5.54
C GLN A 40 6.55 11.54 -5.89
N LEU A 41 7.63 12.03 -5.28
CA LEU A 41 8.97 11.46 -5.47
C LEU A 41 9.02 10.01 -5.00
N LEU A 42 8.56 9.75 -3.77
CA LEU A 42 8.55 8.40 -3.20
C LEU A 42 7.74 7.43 -4.08
N SER A 43 6.54 7.82 -4.50
CA SER A 43 5.69 6.98 -5.36
C SER A 43 6.35 6.70 -6.71
N THR A 44 6.99 7.69 -7.31
CA THR A 44 7.74 7.50 -8.56
C THR A 44 8.87 6.50 -8.38
N VAL A 45 9.67 6.66 -7.32
CA VAL A 45 10.82 5.79 -7.03
C VAL A 45 10.39 4.37 -6.63
N SER A 46 9.22 4.19 -6.02
CA SER A 46 8.70 2.86 -5.70
C SER A 46 8.06 2.17 -6.91
N TYR A 47 7.19 2.85 -7.64
CA TYR A 47 6.33 2.21 -8.64
C TYR A 47 6.92 2.17 -10.05
N ALA A 48 7.77 3.13 -10.44
CA ALA A 48 8.41 3.05 -11.76
C ALA A 48 9.34 1.83 -11.87
N PRO A 49 10.23 1.55 -10.89
CA PRO A 49 11.03 0.32 -10.92
C PRO A 49 10.18 -0.94 -10.81
N LEU A 50 9.09 -0.92 -10.03
CA LEU A 50 8.18 -2.07 -9.91
C LEU A 50 7.68 -2.56 -11.27
N TRP A 51 7.20 -1.66 -12.13
CA TRP A 51 6.72 -2.01 -13.47
C TRP A 51 7.83 -2.54 -14.38
N ILE A 52 9.03 -1.98 -14.29
CA ILE A 52 10.20 -2.46 -15.04
C ILE A 52 10.54 -3.89 -14.58
N ILE A 53 10.61 -4.13 -13.28
CA ILE A 53 10.89 -5.46 -12.73
C ILE A 53 9.81 -6.47 -13.14
N PHE A 54 8.53 -6.09 -13.11
CA PHE A 54 7.45 -6.96 -13.56
C PHE A 54 7.58 -7.34 -15.04
N ALA A 55 7.91 -6.37 -15.90
CA ALA A 55 8.14 -6.65 -17.31
C ALA A 55 9.30 -7.64 -17.49
N LEU A 56 10.43 -7.41 -16.81
CA LEU A 56 11.58 -8.30 -16.86
C LEU A 56 11.25 -9.71 -16.35
N LEU A 57 10.61 -9.84 -15.19
CA LEU A 57 10.20 -11.13 -14.63
C LEU A 57 9.23 -11.87 -15.57
N GLY A 58 8.32 -11.15 -16.23
CA GLY A 58 7.45 -11.72 -17.25
C GLY A 58 8.22 -12.23 -18.46
N MET A 59 9.14 -11.42 -19.01
CA MET A 59 9.96 -11.76 -20.17
C MET A 59 10.84 -12.99 -19.93
N PHE A 60 11.42 -13.13 -18.73
CA PHE A 60 12.28 -14.25 -18.36
C PHE A 60 11.53 -15.43 -17.74
N GLN A 61 10.19 -15.43 -17.78
CA GLN A 61 9.34 -16.49 -17.21
C GLN A 61 9.59 -16.74 -15.71
N GLN A 62 10.01 -15.71 -14.98
CA GLN A 62 10.28 -15.74 -13.55
C GLN A 62 9.06 -15.26 -12.74
N GLN A 63 7.84 -15.69 -13.13
CA GLN A 63 6.62 -15.11 -12.57
C GLN A 63 6.46 -15.41 -11.07
N ILE A 64 7.06 -16.50 -10.58
CA ILE A 64 7.04 -16.88 -9.16
C ILE A 64 7.56 -15.77 -8.22
N TYR A 65 8.41 -14.86 -8.73
CA TYR A 65 8.98 -13.74 -7.96
C TYR A 65 8.14 -12.45 -7.97
N ILE A 66 7.08 -12.36 -8.79
CA ILE A 66 6.31 -11.11 -8.96
C ILE A 66 5.66 -10.67 -7.63
N MET A 67 4.96 -11.57 -6.91
CA MET A 67 4.37 -11.20 -5.62
C MET A 67 5.40 -10.89 -4.53
N PRO A 68 6.47 -11.70 -4.32
CA PRO A 68 7.54 -11.33 -3.41
C PRO A 68 8.11 -9.93 -3.68
N VAL A 69 8.40 -9.59 -4.95
CA VAL A 69 8.87 -8.25 -5.33
C VAL A 69 7.84 -7.18 -5.02
N LEU A 70 6.58 -7.38 -5.42
CA LEU A 70 5.50 -6.42 -5.19
C LEU A 70 5.38 -6.07 -3.71
N VAL A 71 5.26 -7.09 -2.89
CA VAL A 71 5.01 -6.94 -1.46
C VAL A 71 6.23 -6.34 -0.78
N LEU A 72 7.45 -6.71 -1.19
CA LEU A 72 8.67 -6.09 -0.66
C LEU A 72 8.69 -4.58 -0.95
N ILE A 73 8.41 -4.18 -2.19
CA ILE A 73 8.38 -2.76 -2.58
C ILE A 73 7.31 -2.00 -1.79
N VAL A 74 6.13 -2.60 -1.60
CA VAL A 74 5.08 -2.02 -0.74
C VAL A 74 5.58 -1.83 0.69
N GLY A 75 6.23 -2.84 1.28
CA GLY A 75 6.78 -2.73 2.63
C GLY A 75 7.86 -1.67 2.77
N LEU A 76 8.79 -1.63 1.83
CA LEU A 76 9.84 -0.60 1.78
C LEU A 76 9.27 0.80 1.57
N HIS A 77 8.15 0.95 0.86
CA HIS A 77 7.47 2.23 0.66
C HIS A 77 6.94 2.83 1.97
N PHE A 78 6.46 2.00 2.91
CA PHE A 78 5.94 2.48 4.21
C PHE A 78 7.00 3.19 5.07
N ILE A 79 8.27 2.80 5.01
CA ILE A 79 9.34 3.36 5.84
C ILE A 79 9.58 4.87 5.59
N PRO A 80 9.88 5.33 4.36
CA PRO A 80 9.98 6.75 4.06
C PRO A 80 8.62 7.44 4.18
N GLN A 81 7.52 6.77 3.86
CA GLN A 81 6.17 7.32 4.02
C GLN A 81 5.89 7.73 5.48
N ALA A 82 6.36 6.91 6.44
CA ALA A 82 6.28 7.21 7.88
C ALA A 82 6.94 8.56 8.21
N LYS A 83 8.12 8.85 7.64
CA LYS A 83 8.83 10.12 7.80
C LYS A 83 8.11 11.29 7.12
N ILE A 84 7.54 11.06 5.94
CA ILE A 84 6.88 12.11 5.16
C ILE A 84 5.63 12.61 5.88
N PHE A 85 4.84 11.71 6.46
CA PHE A 85 3.61 12.03 7.18
C PHE A 85 3.80 12.20 8.69
N ASP A 86 5.02 12.03 9.21
CA ASP A 86 5.34 12.06 10.64
C ASP A 86 4.43 11.13 11.47
N ARG A 87 4.24 9.90 10.99
CA ARG A 87 3.32 8.93 11.59
C ARG A 87 4.02 7.61 11.92
N THR A 88 3.85 7.18 13.16
CA THR A 88 4.51 5.97 13.69
C THR A 88 3.89 4.68 13.16
N ILE A 89 2.58 4.69 12.87
CA ILE A 89 1.85 3.49 12.41
C ILE A 89 2.49 2.83 11.18
N ASP A 90 3.03 3.62 10.26
CA ASP A 90 3.66 3.11 9.04
C ASP A 90 4.92 2.28 9.35
N TYR A 91 5.67 2.63 10.40
CA TYR A 91 6.81 1.82 10.85
C TYR A 91 6.40 0.49 11.46
N TYR A 92 5.20 0.41 12.07
CA TYR A 92 4.67 -0.84 12.59
C TYR A 92 4.09 -1.74 11.49
N LEU A 93 3.56 -1.13 10.42
CA LEU A 93 2.99 -1.87 9.30
C LEU A 93 4.06 -2.35 8.32
N ALA A 94 5.16 -1.62 8.14
CA ALA A 94 6.22 -1.96 7.17
C ALA A 94 6.85 -3.37 7.35
N PRO A 95 7.13 -3.87 8.57
CA PRO A 95 7.73 -5.18 8.75
C PRO A 95 6.88 -6.34 8.22
N LEU A 96 5.55 -6.25 8.31
CA LEU A 96 4.65 -7.32 7.85
C LEU A 96 4.90 -7.72 6.38
N PRO A 97 4.75 -6.82 5.38
CA PRO A 97 5.03 -7.12 3.99
C PRO A 97 6.50 -7.44 3.73
N ILE A 98 7.45 -6.79 4.43
CA ILE A 98 8.88 -7.10 4.26
C ILE A 98 9.15 -8.56 4.65
N CYS A 99 8.71 -8.98 5.83
CA CYS A 99 8.92 -10.34 6.30
C CYS A 99 8.24 -11.37 5.40
N THR A 100 6.98 -11.18 5.02
CA THR A 100 6.28 -12.15 4.15
C THR A 100 6.84 -12.19 2.74
N ALA A 101 7.35 -11.06 2.22
CA ALA A 101 8.05 -11.04 0.95
C ALA A 101 9.38 -11.80 1.01
N LEU A 102 10.18 -11.62 2.07
CA LEU A 102 11.43 -12.36 2.26
C LEU A 102 11.19 -13.87 2.40
N ILE A 103 10.14 -14.28 3.12
CA ILE A 103 9.70 -15.68 3.15
C ILE A 103 9.30 -16.16 1.75
N GLY A 104 8.59 -15.33 0.99
CA GLY A 104 8.24 -15.61 -0.39
C GLY A 104 9.45 -15.83 -1.30
N PHE A 105 10.45 -14.95 -1.23
CA PHE A 105 11.71 -15.09 -1.96
C PHE A 105 12.43 -16.38 -1.58
N TYR A 106 12.49 -16.69 -0.28
CA TYR A 106 13.08 -17.94 0.18
C TYR A 106 12.35 -19.17 -0.40
N LEU A 107 11.02 -19.19 -0.36
CA LEU A 107 10.23 -20.29 -0.92
C LEU A 107 10.42 -20.41 -2.44
N ALA A 108 10.44 -19.28 -3.16
CA ALA A 108 10.64 -19.27 -4.61
C ALA A 108 12.04 -19.78 -5.03
N PHE A 109 13.05 -19.52 -4.21
CA PHE A 109 14.44 -19.85 -4.53
C PHE A 109 14.88 -21.24 -4.01
N ALA A 110 14.53 -21.56 -2.77
CA ALA A 110 15.11 -22.68 -2.03
C ALA A 110 14.22 -23.93 -1.97
N SER A 111 13.00 -23.88 -2.53
CA SER A 111 12.05 -24.99 -2.43
C SER A 111 11.34 -25.26 -3.76
N SER A 112 10.83 -26.48 -3.95
CA SER A 112 9.98 -26.86 -5.08
C SER A 112 8.53 -26.42 -4.91
N THR A 113 8.31 -25.33 -4.17
CA THR A 113 6.99 -24.82 -3.84
C THR A 113 6.32 -24.24 -5.08
N SER A 114 5.03 -24.55 -5.27
CA SER A 114 4.24 -23.98 -6.36
C SER A 114 4.15 -22.46 -6.28
N TRP A 115 4.07 -21.79 -7.43
CA TRP A 115 4.00 -20.33 -7.48
C TRP A 115 2.77 -19.76 -6.75
N GLN A 116 1.67 -20.52 -6.70
CA GLN A 116 0.45 -20.17 -5.97
C GLN A 116 0.71 -20.02 -4.48
N VAL A 117 1.47 -20.95 -3.88
CA VAL A 117 1.81 -20.91 -2.46
C VAL A 117 2.76 -19.74 -2.18
N VAL A 118 3.76 -19.51 -3.03
CA VAL A 118 4.65 -18.34 -2.90
C VAL A 118 3.83 -17.05 -2.91
N TYR A 119 2.91 -16.91 -3.86
CA TYR A 119 2.05 -15.73 -3.97
C TYR A 119 1.17 -15.55 -2.75
N ALA A 120 0.52 -16.62 -2.29
CA ALA A 120 -0.35 -16.58 -1.12
C ALA A 120 0.43 -16.12 0.12
N ILE A 121 1.56 -16.77 0.42
CA ILE A 121 2.38 -16.45 1.59
C ILE A 121 2.92 -15.04 1.52
N SER A 122 3.48 -14.61 0.38
CA SER A 122 3.96 -13.23 0.22
C SER A 122 2.84 -12.21 0.46
N SER A 123 1.64 -12.46 -0.07
CA SER A 123 0.54 -11.50 -0.06
C SER A 123 -0.08 -11.26 1.32
N ILE A 124 0.08 -12.18 2.28
CA ILE A 124 -0.49 -12.04 3.64
C ILE A 124 -0.03 -10.73 4.30
N GLY A 125 1.28 -10.45 4.29
CA GLY A 125 1.81 -9.24 4.93
C GLY A 125 1.34 -7.97 4.24
N GLY A 126 1.28 -7.95 2.91
CA GLY A 126 0.74 -6.83 2.14
C GLY A 126 -0.74 -6.58 2.40
N ALA A 127 -1.55 -7.64 2.48
CA ALA A 127 -2.97 -7.56 2.80
C ALA A 127 -3.21 -7.04 4.22
N LEU A 128 -2.51 -7.58 5.22
CA LEU A 128 -2.61 -7.14 6.61
C LEU A 128 -2.16 -5.69 6.79
N ALA A 129 -1.03 -5.30 6.19
CA ALA A 129 -0.55 -3.92 6.26
C ALA A 129 -1.53 -2.94 5.62
N THR A 130 -2.08 -3.26 4.44
CA THR A 130 -3.04 -2.39 3.74
C THR A 130 -4.36 -2.29 4.50
N ALA A 131 -4.86 -3.40 5.04
CA ALA A 131 -6.09 -3.40 5.83
C ALA A 131 -5.91 -2.63 7.15
N GLY A 132 -4.79 -2.86 7.86
CA GLY A 132 -4.44 -2.14 9.08
C GLY A 132 -4.29 -0.64 8.84
N TYR A 133 -3.63 -0.26 7.75
CA TYR A 133 -3.53 1.13 7.30
C TYR A 133 -4.90 1.77 7.06
N GLY A 134 -5.77 1.08 6.30
CA GLY A 134 -7.12 1.56 6.03
C GLY A 134 -7.95 1.73 7.30
N LEU A 135 -7.88 0.77 8.22
CA LEU A 135 -8.56 0.84 9.51
C LEU A 135 -8.07 2.03 10.34
N TYR A 136 -6.76 2.24 10.43
CA TYR A 136 -6.16 3.38 11.12
C TYR A 136 -6.69 4.72 10.57
N MET A 137 -6.75 4.86 9.24
CA MET A 137 -7.26 6.08 8.60
C MET A 137 -8.74 6.34 8.93
N VAL A 138 -9.57 5.29 8.93
CA VAL A 138 -11.00 5.39 9.27
C VAL A 138 -11.20 5.78 10.74
N LEU A 139 -10.44 5.17 11.66
CA LEU A 139 -10.54 5.47 13.08
C LEU A 139 -10.08 6.90 13.38
N GLY A 140 -8.96 7.34 12.79
CA GLY A 140 -8.49 8.72 12.93
C GLY A 140 -9.51 9.74 12.41
N HIS A 141 -10.17 9.45 11.29
CA HIS A 141 -11.23 10.31 10.77
C HIS A 141 -12.43 10.39 11.71
N LYS A 142 -12.89 9.26 12.27
CA LYS A 142 -13.99 9.23 13.24
C LYS A 142 -13.67 10.06 14.49
N GLN A 143 -12.45 9.93 15.01
CA GLN A 143 -12.00 10.70 16.18
C GLN A 143 -12.01 12.21 15.90
N LEU A 144 -11.51 12.63 14.73
CA LEU A 144 -11.52 14.03 14.32
C LEU A 144 -12.95 14.57 14.20
N MET A 145 -13.87 13.81 13.60
CA MET A 145 -15.28 14.21 13.50
C MET A 145 -15.94 14.37 14.87
N ASN A 146 -15.67 13.45 15.80
CA ASN A 146 -16.20 13.55 17.16
C ASN A 146 -15.67 14.80 17.88
N GLN A 147 -14.40 15.14 17.70
CA GLN A 147 -13.83 16.36 18.29
C GLN A 147 -14.50 17.63 17.75
N ILE A 148 -14.79 17.69 16.44
CA ILE A 148 -15.47 18.83 15.82
C ILE A 148 -16.93 18.93 16.30
N ASN A 149 -17.63 17.80 16.44
CA ASN A 149 -19.04 17.80 16.87
C ASN A 149 -19.23 18.12 18.37
N HIS A 150 -18.16 18.04 19.16
CA HIS A 150 -18.16 18.35 20.60
C HIS A 150 -17.42 19.65 20.95
N ALA A 151 -16.91 20.39 19.96
CA ALA A 151 -16.31 21.71 20.11
C ALA A 151 -17.31 22.82 19.80
#